data_AF-A0A0M0T4X8-F1
#
_entry.id   AF-A0A0M0T4X8-F1
#
_cell.length_a   1.000
_cell.length_b   1.000
_cell.length_c   1.000
_cell.angle_alpha   90.00
_cell.angle_beta   90.00
_cell.angle_gamma   90.00
#
_symmetry.space_group_name_H-M   'P 1'
#
loop_
_entity.id
_entity.type
_entity.pdbx_description
1 polymer ?
#
loop_
_entity_poly.entity_id
_entity_poly.type
_entity_poly.pdbx_seq_one_letter_code
_entity_poly.pdbx_strand_id
1 'polypeptide(L)'
;YAQVEFVENWCKSIRARVSDELNAGYPIPGFKLVEGKQGNRSWGIESEAEAMLKSFKLKQDQMYAKKIISPTQAEKLIKKDNPRRWAKLEPLIIRADGKPTVVPESDPRPALDVNPINDFDDISDDIFA
;
A
#
# COMPACT_ATOMS: atom_id res chain seq x y z
N TYR A 1 -17.84 -21.15 -8.87
CA TYR A 1 -16.93 -20.63 -7.83
C TYR A 1 -16.12 -21.74 -7.13
N ALA A 2 -16.75 -22.76 -6.52
CA ALA A 2 -16.13 -23.74 -5.61
C ALA A 2 -14.83 -24.48 -6.05
N GLN A 3 -14.46 -24.50 -7.33
CA GLN A 3 -13.22 -25.13 -7.83
C GLN A 3 -12.15 -24.12 -8.28
N VAL A 4 -12.43 -22.81 -8.27
CA VAL A 4 -11.49 -21.77 -8.74
C VAL A 4 -10.29 -21.67 -7.78
N GLU A 5 -10.55 -21.65 -6.48
CA GLU A 5 -9.51 -21.66 -5.45
C GLU A 5 -8.62 -22.91 -5.56
N PHE A 6 -9.19 -24.08 -5.87
CA PHE A 6 -8.42 -25.30 -6.09
C PHE A 6 -7.46 -25.17 -7.29
N VAL A 7 -7.93 -24.64 -8.43
CA VAL A 7 -7.08 -24.43 -9.61
C VAL A 7 -6.01 -23.36 -9.36
N GLU A 8 -6.35 -22.28 -8.66
CA GLU A 8 -5.37 -21.30 -8.21
C GLU A 8 -4.30 -21.92 -7.31
N ASN A 9 -4.70 -22.70 -6.32
CA ASN A 9 -3.81 -23.30 -5.34
C ASN A 9 -2.94 -24.40 -5.99
N TRP A 10 -3.46 -25.16 -6.95
CA TRP A 10 -2.67 -26.04 -7.80
C TRP A 10 -1.61 -25.28 -8.61
N CYS A 11 -1.97 -24.16 -9.22
CA CYS A 11 -1.03 -23.26 -9.90
C CYS A 11 0.00 -22.62 -8.93
N LYS A 12 -0.35 -22.37 -7.67
CA LYS A 12 0.60 -21.91 -6.63
C LYS A 12 1.57 -23.05 -6.27
N SER A 13 1.06 -24.27 -6.05
CA SER A 13 1.86 -25.47 -5.74
C SER A 13 2.84 -25.86 -6.85
N ILE A 14 2.49 -25.73 -8.13
CA ILE A 14 3.43 -25.95 -9.24
C ILE A 14 4.58 -24.94 -9.19
N ARG A 15 4.30 -23.65 -8.98
CA ARG A 15 5.33 -22.61 -8.89
C ARG A 15 6.24 -22.83 -7.67
N ALA A 16 5.68 -23.23 -6.53
CA ALA A 16 6.44 -23.62 -5.35
C ALA A 16 7.36 -24.81 -5.69
N ARG A 17 6.82 -25.92 -6.18
CA ARG A 17 7.59 -27.13 -6.51
C ARG A 17 8.75 -26.86 -7.47
N VAL A 18 8.55 -26.04 -8.50
CA VAL A 18 9.60 -25.63 -9.45
C VAL A 18 10.65 -24.74 -8.76
N SER A 19 10.24 -23.84 -7.88
CA SER A 19 11.15 -23.04 -7.05
C SER A 19 11.98 -23.93 -6.11
N ASP A 20 11.35 -24.89 -5.44
CA ASP A 20 11.99 -25.75 -4.44
C ASP A 20 13.10 -26.61 -5.07
N GLU A 21 12.83 -27.23 -6.23
CA GLU A 21 13.85 -27.99 -6.98
C GLU A 21 15.03 -27.11 -7.40
N LEU A 22 14.75 -25.93 -7.95
CA LEU A 22 15.79 -25.00 -8.41
C LEU A 22 16.62 -24.43 -7.24
N ASN A 23 16.03 -24.27 -6.04
CA ASN A 23 16.75 -23.89 -4.82
C ASN A 23 17.55 -25.07 -4.23
N ALA A 24 17.06 -26.30 -4.38
CA ALA A 24 17.80 -27.53 -4.03
C ALA A 24 18.93 -27.86 -5.03
N GLY A 25 19.08 -27.09 -6.11
CA GLY A 25 20.13 -27.25 -7.12
C GLY A 25 19.78 -28.22 -8.25
N TYR A 26 18.55 -28.74 -8.31
CA TYR A 26 18.09 -29.60 -9.41
C TYR A 26 17.69 -28.76 -10.63
N PRO A 27 18.36 -28.92 -11.79
CA PRO A 27 18.09 -28.10 -12.97
C PRO A 27 16.81 -28.55 -13.68
N ILE A 28 15.84 -27.64 -13.84
CA ILE A 28 14.61 -27.87 -14.61
C ILE A 28 14.77 -27.26 -16.01
N PRO A 29 14.69 -28.05 -17.10
CA PRO A 29 14.81 -27.52 -18.47
C PRO A 29 13.84 -26.37 -18.76
N GLY A 30 14.36 -25.28 -19.33
CA GLY A 30 13.59 -24.07 -19.64
C GLY A 30 13.43 -23.08 -18.47
N PHE A 31 13.80 -23.44 -17.24
CA PHE A 31 13.71 -22.60 -16.06
C PHE A 31 15.07 -22.43 -15.38
N LYS A 32 15.26 -21.33 -14.65
CA LYS A 32 16.45 -21.08 -13.83
C LYS A 32 16.08 -20.27 -12.60
N LEU A 33 16.80 -20.50 -11.50
CA LEU A 33 16.80 -19.57 -10.38
C LEU A 33 17.58 -18.31 -10.78
N VAL A 34 17.10 -17.15 -10.34
CA VAL A 34 17.79 -15.85 -10.44
C VAL A 34 17.50 -15.09 -9.15
N GLU A 35 18.38 -14.14 -8.82
CA GLU A 35 18.10 -13.20 -7.73
C GLU A 35 16.79 -12.45 -8.00
N GLY A 36 16.00 -12.25 -6.93
CA GLY A 36 14.83 -11.39 -6.99
C GLY A 36 15.22 -9.94 -7.28
N LYS A 37 14.24 -9.11 -7.68
CA LYS A 37 14.46 -7.66 -7.72
C LYS A 37 14.90 -7.18 -6.34
N GLN A 38 15.95 -6.36 -6.31
CA GLN A 38 16.38 -5.68 -5.09
C GLN A 38 15.19 -4.90 -4.50
N GLY A 39 15.06 -4.94 -3.17
CA GLY A 39 13.99 -4.23 -2.46
C GLY A 39 14.14 -2.70 -2.54
N ASN A 40 13.15 -2.00 -1.98
CA ASN A 40 13.21 -0.54 -1.87
C ASN A 40 14.49 -0.12 -1.13
N ARG A 41 15.19 0.89 -1.67
CA ARG A 41 16.40 1.43 -1.03
C ARG A 41 16.02 2.16 0.25
N SER A 42 16.63 1.77 1.37
CA SER A 42 16.62 2.49 2.63
C SER A 42 18.05 2.82 3.05
N TRP A 43 18.22 3.76 3.98
CA TRP A 43 19.50 3.96 4.64
C TRP A 43 19.83 2.74 5.52
N GLY A 44 21.08 2.28 5.48
CA GLY A 44 21.53 1.16 6.32
C GLY A 44 21.63 1.56 7.80
N ILE A 45 22.14 2.76 8.05
CA ILE A 45 22.15 3.42 9.37
C ILE A 45 21.72 4.88 9.14
N GLU A 46 20.52 5.23 9.61
CA GLU A 46 19.94 6.57 9.37
C GLU A 46 20.76 7.70 10.01
N SER A 47 21.42 7.47 11.15
CA SER A 47 22.26 8.47 11.80
C SER A 47 23.59 8.73 11.07
N GLU A 48 24.15 7.72 10.38
CA GLU A 48 25.31 7.90 9.51
C GLU A 48 24.91 8.63 8.23
N ALA A 49 23.75 8.27 7.64
CA ALA A 49 23.16 9.03 6.55
C ALA A 49 22.93 10.49 6.95
N GLU A 50 22.29 10.75 8.09
CA GLU A 50 22.03 12.10 8.62
C GLU A 50 23.34 12.87 8.88
N ALA A 51 24.35 12.24 9.47
CA ALA A 51 25.66 12.86 9.69
C ALA A 51 26.36 13.21 8.37
N MET A 52 26.28 12.35 7.36
CA MET A 52 26.84 12.60 6.02
C MET A 52 26.06 13.70 5.29
N LEU A 53 24.72 13.67 5.32
CA LEU A 53 23.82 14.70 4.76
C LEU A 53 24.06 16.08 5.42
N LYS A 54 24.29 16.10 6.75
CA LYS A 54 24.76 17.30 7.48
C LYS A 54 26.16 17.74 7.05
N SER A 55 27.10 16.82 6.82
CA SER A 55 28.44 17.17 6.34
C SER A 55 28.43 17.77 4.92
N PHE A 56 27.48 17.34 4.08
CA PHE A 56 27.16 17.92 2.78
C PHE A 56 26.43 19.28 2.88
N LYS A 57 26.20 19.79 4.10
CA LYS A 57 25.55 21.08 4.41
C LYS A 57 24.11 21.20 3.90
N LEU A 58 23.40 20.09 3.80
CA LEU A 58 21.97 20.11 3.49
C LEU A 58 21.17 20.78 4.61
N LYS A 59 20.11 21.48 4.23
CA LYS A 59 19.17 22.11 5.18
C LYS A 59 18.31 21.05 5.85
N GLN A 60 17.79 21.36 7.03
CA GLN A 60 16.94 20.44 7.80
C GLN A 60 15.72 19.95 7.00
N ASP A 61 15.12 20.81 6.18
CA ASP A 61 13.98 20.48 5.31
C ASP A 61 14.36 19.71 4.03
N GLN A 62 15.66 19.53 3.76
CA GLN A 62 16.19 18.68 2.67
C GLN A 62 16.63 17.29 3.19
N MET A 63 16.43 17.02 4.48
CA MET A 63 16.96 15.86 5.20
C MET A 63 15.88 15.06 5.92
N TYR A 64 14.66 15.60 6.08
CA TYR A 64 13.57 14.96 6.82
C TYR A 64 12.21 15.11 6.14
N ALA A 65 11.53 13.97 5.99
CA ALA A 65 10.12 13.86 5.63
C ALA A 65 9.19 14.46 6.71
N LYS A 66 8.60 15.64 6.46
CA LYS A 66 7.63 16.28 7.36
C LYS A 66 6.19 15.93 6.98
N LYS A 67 5.68 14.83 7.52
CA LYS A 67 4.30 14.36 7.25
C LYS A 67 3.24 15.12 8.07
N ILE A 68 2.12 15.43 7.43
CA ILE A 68 0.93 16.07 8.02
C ILE A 68 0.17 15.08 8.94
N ILE A 69 -0.46 15.58 10.00
CA ILE A 69 -1.27 14.78 10.94
C ILE A 69 -2.48 14.13 10.24
N SER A 70 -2.93 12.98 10.73
CA SER A 70 -4.04 12.26 10.10
C SER A 70 -5.39 12.94 10.34
N PRO A 71 -6.39 12.74 9.45
CA PRO A 71 -7.73 13.29 9.59
C PRO A 71 -8.35 13.15 10.99
N THR A 72 -8.29 11.97 11.59
CA THR A 72 -8.86 11.70 12.93
C THR A 72 -8.06 12.34 14.08
N GLN A 73 -6.79 12.71 13.84
CA GLN A 73 -6.00 13.51 14.79
C GLN A 73 -6.40 14.98 14.70
N ALA A 74 -6.52 15.53 13.49
CA ALA A 74 -7.04 16.87 13.26
C ALA A 74 -8.46 17.05 13.83
N GLU A 75 -9.32 16.02 13.71
CA GLU A 75 -10.67 16.03 14.29
C GLU A 75 -10.65 16.28 15.79
N LYS A 76 -9.95 15.42 16.53
CA LYS A 76 -9.94 15.44 18.00
C LYS A 76 -9.38 16.74 18.58
N LEU A 77 -8.46 17.38 17.85
CA LEU A 77 -7.84 18.65 18.24
C LEU A 77 -8.73 19.87 17.89
N ILE A 78 -9.38 19.87 16.72
CA ILE A 78 -9.98 21.09 16.17
C ILE A 78 -11.51 21.12 16.34
N LYS A 79 -12.19 19.97 16.37
CA LYS A 79 -13.67 19.87 16.47
C LYS A 79 -14.23 20.38 17.79
N LYS A 80 -13.45 20.34 18.88
CA LYS A 80 -13.85 20.87 20.19
C LYS A 80 -13.55 22.36 20.31
N ASP A 81 -12.30 22.75 20.09
CA ASP A 81 -11.81 24.09 20.40
C ASP A 81 -12.19 25.13 19.33
N ASN A 82 -12.41 24.68 18.09
CA ASN A 82 -12.91 25.56 17.03
C ASN A 82 -13.75 24.78 15.97
N PRO A 83 -15.03 24.47 16.27
CA PRO A 83 -15.92 23.76 15.34
C PRO A 83 -16.00 24.39 13.94
N ARG A 84 -15.87 25.73 13.86
CA ARG A 84 -15.87 26.49 12.59
C ARG A 84 -14.59 26.33 11.75
N ARG A 85 -13.49 25.86 12.34
CA ARG A 85 -12.31 25.39 11.61
C ARG A 85 -12.42 23.91 11.29
N TRP A 86 -13.03 23.10 12.16
CA TRP A 86 -13.22 21.69 11.87
C TRP A 86 -14.17 21.44 10.70
N ALA A 87 -15.27 22.17 10.60
CA ALA A 87 -16.18 22.13 9.45
C ALA A 87 -15.52 22.52 8.11
N LYS A 88 -14.24 22.94 8.11
CA LYS A 88 -13.41 23.18 6.90
C LYS A 88 -12.36 22.10 6.64
N LEU A 89 -12.15 21.18 7.58
CA LEU A 89 -11.21 20.05 7.49
C LEU A 89 -11.95 18.71 7.36
N GLU A 90 -13.15 18.60 7.95
CA GLU A 90 -14.05 17.45 7.83
C GLU A 90 -14.40 17.08 6.36
N PRO A 91 -14.57 18.03 5.42
CA PRO A 91 -14.75 17.69 4.00
C PRO A 91 -13.47 17.21 3.29
N LEU A 92 -12.29 17.32 3.91
CA LEU A 92 -11.01 16.87 3.34
C LEU A 92 -10.69 15.41 3.70
N ILE A 93 -11.61 14.71 4.37
CA ILE A 93 -11.44 13.33 4.83
C ILE A 93 -11.96 12.36 3.76
N ILE A 94 -11.12 12.05 2.78
CA ILE A 94 -11.42 11.05 1.77
C ILE A 94 -11.24 9.64 2.38
N ARG A 95 -12.18 8.75 2.12
CA ARG A 95 -12.11 7.32 2.46
C ARG A 95 -12.44 6.50 1.22
N ALA A 96 -11.48 5.72 0.74
CA ALA A 96 -11.72 4.78 -0.34
C ALA A 96 -12.72 3.68 0.08
N ASP A 97 -13.58 3.27 -0.84
CA ASP A 97 -14.60 2.27 -0.61
C ASP A 97 -14.05 0.86 -0.34
N GLY A 98 -14.89 0.04 0.30
CA GLY A 98 -14.58 -1.36 0.55
C GLY A 98 -14.47 -2.14 -0.76
N LYS A 99 -13.27 -2.66 -1.08
CA LYS A 99 -13.00 -3.38 -2.32
C LYS A 99 -14.05 -4.50 -2.55
N PRO A 100 -14.71 -4.53 -3.74
CA PRO A 100 -15.66 -5.59 -4.09
C PRO A 100 -15.06 -6.98 -3.84
N THR A 101 -15.79 -7.79 -3.07
CA THR A 101 -15.36 -9.12 -2.63
C THR A 101 -16.48 -10.10 -2.92
N VAL A 102 -16.17 -11.22 -3.57
CA VAL A 102 -17.17 -12.25 -3.89
C VAL A 102 -17.61 -12.94 -2.60
N VAL A 103 -18.91 -12.88 -2.30
CA VAL A 103 -19.54 -13.48 -1.12
C VAL A 103 -20.71 -14.37 -1.54
N PRO A 104 -21.14 -15.34 -0.71
CA PRO A 104 -22.34 -16.14 -0.97
C PRO A 104 -23.60 -15.27 -0.97
N GLU A 105 -24.64 -15.71 -1.70
CA GLU A 105 -25.95 -15.02 -1.83
C GLU A 105 -26.72 -14.88 -0.51
N SER A 106 -26.26 -15.53 0.57
CA SER A 106 -26.79 -15.41 1.93
C SER A 106 -26.17 -14.27 2.75
N ASP A 107 -25.24 -13.47 2.19
CA ASP A 107 -24.71 -12.29 2.85
C ASP A 107 -25.81 -11.20 2.95
N PRO A 108 -26.07 -10.60 4.12
CA PRO A 108 -27.16 -9.64 4.29
C PRO A 108 -26.88 -8.26 3.71
N ARG A 109 -25.66 -8.02 3.16
CA ARG A 109 -25.33 -6.76 2.47
C ARG A 109 -25.92 -6.77 1.06
N PRO A 110 -26.45 -5.66 0.56
CA PRO A 110 -26.91 -5.58 -0.82
C PRO A 110 -25.73 -5.85 -1.77
N ALA A 111 -26.01 -6.62 -2.84
CA ALA A 111 -25.07 -6.73 -3.95
C ALA A 111 -24.83 -5.36 -4.58
N LEU A 112 -23.62 -5.12 -5.06
CA LEU A 112 -23.26 -3.87 -5.75
C LEU A 112 -23.94 -3.85 -7.12
N ASP A 113 -24.66 -2.77 -7.43
CA ASP A 113 -25.12 -2.50 -8.80
C ASP A 113 -23.94 -2.00 -9.64
N VAL A 114 -23.63 -2.68 -10.74
CA VAL A 114 -22.41 -2.45 -11.53
C VAL A 114 -22.79 -1.80 -12.86
N ASN A 115 -22.93 -0.47 -12.84
CA ASN A 115 -23.18 0.37 -14.01
C ASN A 115 -21.92 1.19 -14.37
N PRO A 116 -20.99 0.65 -15.20
CA PRO A 116 -19.57 1.05 -15.23
C PRO A 116 -19.27 2.34 -16.03
N ILE A 117 -20.17 3.32 -16.06
CA ILE A 117 -20.05 4.52 -16.93
C ILE A 117 -19.62 5.78 -16.16
N ASN A 118 -19.79 5.85 -14.84
CA ASN A 118 -19.87 7.14 -14.12
C ASN A 118 -18.81 7.45 -13.03
N ASP A 119 -17.99 6.50 -12.57
CA ASP A 119 -17.29 6.61 -11.27
C ASP A 119 -15.78 6.94 -11.34
N PHE A 120 -15.38 8.18 -11.62
CA PHE A 120 -13.98 8.66 -11.54
C PHE A 120 -13.86 10.13 -11.11
N ASP A 121 -13.00 10.42 -10.12
CA ASP A 121 -12.27 11.69 -9.94
C ASP A 121 -11.16 11.51 -8.86
N ASP A 122 -10.05 12.25 -8.97
CA ASP A 122 -8.81 12.14 -8.14
C ASP A 122 -8.08 13.52 -8.24
N ILE A 123 -6.90 13.89 -7.71
CA ILE A 123 -5.66 13.21 -7.26
C ILE A 123 -4.99 14.09 -6.17
N SER A 124 -3.93 13.57 -5.54
CA SER A 124 -2.70 14.29 -5.12
C SER A 124 -2.64 14.93 -3.71
N ASP A 125 -1.46 15.06 -3.07
CA ASP A 125 -0.09 14.72 -3.49
C ASP A 125 0.80 14.29 -2.31
N ASP A 126 2.03 13.89 -2.64
CA ASP A 126 3.24 14.00 -1.80
C ASP A 126 3.08 13.82 -0.28
N ILE A 127 3.24 12.56 0.16
CA ILE A 127 3.79 12.28 1.48
C ILE A 127 5.31 12.57 1.43
N PHE A 128 5.65 13.86 1.38
CA PHE A 128 7.02 14.41 1.43
C PHE A 128 7.85 13.80 2.57
N ALA A 129 9.16 13.59 2.44
CA ALA A 129 10.11 13.96 1.37
C ALA A 129 11.26 12.93 1.31
#